data_AF-A0A2E2D794-F1
#
_entry.id   AF-A0A2E2D794-F1
#
_cell.length_a   1.000
_cell.length_b   1.000
_cell.length_c   1.000
_cell.angle_alpha   90.00
_cell.angle_beta   90.00
_cell.angle_gamma   90.00
#
_symmetry.space_group_name_H-M   'P 1'
#
loop_
_entity.id
_entity.type
_entity.pdbx_description
1 polymer ?
#
loop_
_entity_poly.entity_id
_entity_poly.type
_entity_poly.pdbx_seq_one_letter_code
_entity_poly.pdbx_strand_id
1 'polypeptide(L)'
;MATLNAQQTVVTGLNPTYAAADVAGDEFDAGNGVFLHVVNDDVSPHTATVVSTFNAEPGIAPTNVDVTIPAGESRMIGPFSGVFTAKGTMPVSVTYDAVASITVAVIKV
;
A
#
# COMPACT_ATOMS: atom_id res chain seq x y z
N MET A 1 -1.85 13.10 -3.18
CA MET A 1 -1.88 11.68 -3.54
C MET A 1 -0.81 11.46 -4.59
N ALA A 2 0.19 10.64 -4.27
CA ALA A 2 1.29 10.34 -5.18
C ALA A 2 1.11 8.95 -5.81
N THR A 3 1.47 8.82 -7.08
CA THR A 3 1.41 7.54 -7.79
C THR A 3 2.73 6.79 -7.64
N LEU A 4 2.68 5.60 -7.07
CA LEU A 4 3.83 4.70 -6.89
C LEU A 4 3.86 3.64 -7.99
N ASN A 5 5.02 3.48 -8.63
CA ASN A 5 5.21 2.44 -9.64
C ASN A 5 5.73 1.15 -9.01
N ALA A 6 5.16 0.01 -9.42
CA ALA A 6 5.61 -1.29 -8.95
C ALA A 6 7.03 -1.62 -9.45
N GLN A 7 7.90 -2.01 -8.53
CA GLN A 7 9.28 -2.40 -8.81
C GLN A 7 9.35 -3.93 -8.92
N GLN A 8 9.69 -4.43 -10.11
CA GLN A 8 9.82 -5.86 -10.36
C GLN A 8 11.06 -6.41 -9.69
N THR A 9 10.89 -7.46 -8.87
CA THR A 9 12.01 -8.23 -8.33
C THR A 9 12.62 -9.13 -9.41
N VAL A 10 13.92 -9.33 -9.32
CA VAL A 10 14.70 -10.20 -10.21
C VAL A 10 15.48 -11.23 -9.39
N VAL A 11 15.96 -12.29 -10.04
CA VAL A 11 16.68 -13.41 -9.38
C VAL A 11 17.93 -12.92 -8.63
N THR A 12 18.54 -11.83 -9.07
CA THR A 12 19.71 -11.21 -8.42
C THR A 12 19.34 -10.37 -7.19
N GLY A 13 18.05 -10.28 -6.83
CA GLY A 13 17.53 -9.38 -5.81
C GLY A 13 17.18 -8.00 -6.35
N LEU A 14 16.40 -7.27 -5.56
CA LEU A 14 16.00 -5.88 -5.81
C LEU A 14 16.46 -5.04 -4.62
N ASN A 15 17.07 -3.89 -4.90
CA ASN A 15 17.24 -2.84 -3.90
C ASN A 15 16.10 -1.82 -4.08
N PRO A 16 15.04 -1.86 -3.25
CA PRO A 16 13.86 -1.03 -3.49
C PRO A 16 14.19 0.45 -3.34
N THR A 17 13.66 1.26 -4.25
CA THR A 17 13.62 2.71 -4.07
C THR A 17 12.37 3.05 -3.28
N TYR A 18 12.54 3.71 -2.14
CA TYR A 18 11.42 4.15 -1.30
C TYR A 18 11.10 5.62 -1.58
N ALA A 19 9.81 5.94 -1.55
CA ALA A 19 9.31 7.30 -1.49
C ALA A 19 8.85 7.61 -0.06
N ALA A 20 8.86 8.88 0.35
CA ALA A 20 8.17 9.29 1.55
C ALA A 20 6.65 9.17 1.33
N ALA A 21 5.90 8.73 2.34
CA ALA A 21 4.44 8.68 2.25
C ALA A 21 3.86 10.09 2.02
N ASP A 22 2.85 10.20 1.16
CA ASP A 22 2.21 11.49 0.88
C ASP A 22 1.04 11.75 1.85
N VAL A 23 0.90 12.99 2.30
CA VAL A 23 -0.15 13.39 3.26
C VAL A 23 -1.57 13.18 2.71
N ALA A 24 -1.74 13.25 1.39
CA ALA A 24 -2.99 12.94 0.72
C ALA A 24 -3.07 11.47 0.26
N GLY A 25 -2.21 10.60 0.79
CA GLY A 25 -2.14 9.17 0.50
C GLY A 25 -1.31 8.82 -0.73
N ASP A 26 -1.16 7.52 -0.97
CA ASP A 26 -0.46 6.98 -2.12
C ASP A 26 -1.40 6.08 -2.94
N GLU A 27 -1.16 6.01 -4.24
CA GLU A 27 -1.90 5.14 -5.15
C GLU A 27 -0.98 4.31 -6.04
N PHE A 28 -1.39 3.10 -6.40
CA PHE A 28 -0.65 2.23 -7.31
C PHE A 28 -1.54 1.21 -8.00
N ASP A 29 -1.06 0.69 -9.13
CA ASP A 29 -1.76 -0.36 -9.86
C ASP A 29 -1.66 -1.70 -9.13
N ALA A 30 -2.82 -2.34 -8.90
CA ALA A 30 -2.90 -3.71 -8.43
C ALA A 30 -2.40 -4.70 -9.48
N GLY A 31 -2.00 -5.89 -9.03
CA GLY A 31 -1.56 -6.93 -9.93
C GLY A 31 -1.18 -8.21 -9.21
N ASN A 32 -1.07 -9.30 -9.97
CA ASN A 32 -0.53 -10.54 -9.44
C ASN A 32 0.89 -10.30 -8.91
N GLY A 33 1.13 -10.73 -7.67
CA GLY A 33 2.42 -10.57 -7.01
C GLY A 33 2.75 -9.15 -6.53
N VAL A 34 1.82 -8.19 -6.65
CA VAL A 34 2.05 -6.80 -6.20
C VAL A 34 1.71 -6.66 -4.72
N PHE A 35 2.62 -6.06 -3.96
CA PHE A 35 2.42 -5.71 -2.55
C PHE A 35 3.09 -4.37 -2.22
N LEU A 36 2.60 -3.72 -1.17
CA LEU A 36 3.15 -2.49 -0.64
C LEU A 36 4.07 -2.81 0.53
N HIS A 37 5.31 -2.34 0.49
CA HIS A 37 6.21 -2.38 1.63
C HIS A 37 6.22 -1.01 2.30
N VAL A 38 5.78 -0.97 3.55
CA VAL A 38 5.73 0.24 4.39
C VAL A 38 6.75 0.10 5.50
N VAL A 39 7.63 1.07 5.64
CA VAL A 39 8.68 1.15 6.68
C VAL A 39 8.35 2.33 7.59
N ASN A 40 8.38 2.09 8.90
CA ASN A 40 8.18 3.11 9.93
C ASN A 40 9.46 3.30 10.75
N ASP A 41 10.16 4.40 10.51
CA ASP A 41 11.36 4.77 11.26
C ASP A 41 11.06 5.66 12.49
N ASP A 42 9.78 5.82 12.84
CA ASP A 42 9.36 6.53 14.05
C ASP A 42 9.59 5.67 15.32
N VAL A 43 9.55 6.35 16.47
CA VAL A 43 9.51 5.76 17.81
C VAL A 43 8.10 5.33 18.23
N SER A 44 7.07 5.73 17.48
CA SER A 44 5.66 5.38 17.70
C SER A 44 5.11 4.48 16.59
N PRO A 45 4.14 3.58 16.90
CA PRO A 45 3.42 2.84 15.86
C PRO A 45 2.53 3.79 15.03
N HIS A 46 2.40 3.49 13.75
CA HIS A 46 1.56 4.22 12.79
C HIS A 46 0.69 3.25 12.00
N THR A 47 -0.36 3.75 11.34
CA THR A 47 -1.35 2.93 10.63
C THR A 47 -1.42 3.32 9.16
N ALA A 48 -1.25 2.32 8.29
CA ALA A 48 -1.59 2.42 6.88
C ALA A 48 -2.96 1.80 6.62
N THR A 49 -3.86 2.58 6.03
CA THR A 49 -5.23 2.16 5.69
C THR A 49 -5.32 1.93 4.20
N VAL A 50 -5.56 0.69 3.79
CA VAL A 50 -5.88 0.35 2.41
C VAL A 50 -7.36 0.63 2.18
N VAL A 51 -7.65 1.52 1.24
CA VAL A 51 -9.01 1.91 0.90
C VAL A 51 -9.64 0.85 0.02
N SER A 52 -10.84 0.42 0.40
CA SER A 52 -11.59 -0.56 -0.38
C SER A 52 -12.11 0.05 -1.69
N THR A 53 -11.89 -0.62 -2.81
CA THR A 53 -12.25 -0.12 -4.15
C THR A 53 -13.56 -0.67 -4.71
N PHE A 54 -14.28 -1.54 -3.98
CA PHE A 54 -15.59 -2.01 -4.42
C PHE A 54 -16.69 -1.00 -4.10
N ASN A 55 -17.69 -0.90 -4.98
CA ASN A 55 -18.81 0.02 -4.76
C ASN A 55 -19.66 -0.53 -3.62
N ALA A 56 -20.15 0.35 -2.74
CA ALA A 56 -21.17 -0.04 -1.77
C ALA A 56 -22.36 -0.67 -2.51
N GLU A 57 -22.75 -1.87 -2.09
CA GLU A 57 -23.97 -2.53 -2.53
C GLU A 57 -25.01 -2.45 -1.39
N PRO A 58 -26.32 -2.48 -1.67
CA PRO A 58 -27.33 -2.48 -0.60
C PRO A 58 -27.08 -3.61 0.41
N GLY A 59 -26.73 -3.24 1.64
CA GLY A 59 -26.40 -4.19 2.72
C GLY A 59 -24.92 -4.60 2.82
N ILE A 60 -24.04 -4.12 1.93
CA ILE A 60 -22.60 -4.39 1.96
C ILE A 60 -21.82 -3.08 1.86
N ALA A 61 -21.19 -2.68 2.97
CA ALA A 61 -20.35 -1.50 3.02
C ALA A 61 -18.88 -1.85 2.66
N PRO A 62 -18.19 -1.00 1.88
CA PRO A 62 -16.75 -1.10 1.70
C PRO A 62 -16.08 -1.00 3.07
N THR A 63 -15.30 -2.03 3.42
CA THR A 63 -14.53 -2.06 4.66
C THR A 63 -13.06 -1.84 4.31
N ASN A 64 -12.50 -0.75 4.82
CA ASN A 64 -11.07 -0.47 4.70
C ASN A 64 -10.27 -1.47 5.55
N VAL A 65 -9.02 -1.67 5.16
CA VAL A 65 -8.10 -2.53 5.92
C VAL A 65 -7.06 -1.64 6.58
N ASP A 66 -7.12 -1.57 7.91
CA ASP A 66 -6.13 -0.86 8.72
C ASP A 66 -4.99 -1.81 9.08
N VAL A 67 -3.77 -1.39 8.80
CA VAL A 67 -2.55 -2.15 9.11
C VAL A 67 -1.66 -1.28 9.98
N THR A 68 -1.46 -1.71 11.23
CA THR A 68 -0.50 -1.09 12.13
C THR A 68 0.93 -1.51 11.77
N ILE A 69 1.79 -0.54 11.53
CA ILE A 69 3.24 -0.67 11.40
C ILE A 69 3.88 -0.23 12.72
N PRO A 70 4.43 -1.15 13.53
CA PRO A 70 5.10 -0.79 14.77
C PRO A 70 6.29 0.14 14.56
N ALA A 71 6.69 0.82 15.64
CA ALA A 71 7.86 1.68 15.67
C ALA A 71 9.13 0.90 15.28
N GLY A 72 9.93 1.48 14.38
CA GLY A 72 11.18 0.88 13.88
C GLY A 72 11.01 -0.42 13.08
N GLU A 73 9.78 -0.76 12.68
CA GLU A 73 9.48 -1.97 11.92
C GLU A 73 8.93 -1.66 10.52
N SER A 74 8.71 -2.72 9.75
CA SER A 74 8.05 -2.63 8.45
C SER A 74 6.97 -3.70 8.27
N ARG A 75 6.06 -3.46 7.33
CA ARG A 75 5.01 -4.41 6.94
C ARG A 75 4.97 -4.54 5.42
N MET A 76 4.82 -5.77 4.95
CA MET A 76 4.49 -6.09 3.56
C MET A 76 2.98 -6.35 3.49
N ILE A 77 2.25 -5.45 2.83
CA ILE A 77 0.79 -5.43 2.76
C ILE A 77 0.37 -5.89 1.35
N GLY A 78 -0.41 -6.96 1.26
CA GLY A 78 -0.80 -7.57 -0.01
C GLY A 78 -0.84 -9.11 0.10
N PRO A 79 -0.88 -9.84 -1.02
CA PRO A 79 -0.83 -9.35 -2.39
C PRO A 79 -2.14 -8.69 -2.86
N PHE A 80 -2.04 -7.58 -3.57
CA PHE A 80 -3.18 -6.86 -4.15
C PHE A 80 -3.57 -7.47 -5.50
N SER A 81 -4.29 -8.59 -5.45
CA SER A 81 -4.77 -9.34 -6.61
C SER A 81 -6.29 -9.55 -6.58
N GLY A 82 -6.85 -10.14 -7.64
CA GLY A 82 -8.26 -10.54 -7.68
C GLY A 82 -9.20 -9.34 -7.68
N VAL A 83 -9.86 -9.07 -6.55
CA VAL A 83 -10.87 -8.00 -6.40
C VAL A 83 -10.32 -6.61 -6.74
N PHE A 84 -9.04 -6.36 -6.48
CA PHE A 84 -8.36 -5.10 -6.83
C PHE A 84 -8.07 -4.98 -8.34
N THR A 85 -7.98 -6.11 -9.07
CA THR A 85 -7.73 -6.15 -10.51
C THR A 85 -9.01 -6.34 -11.35
N ALA A 86 -10.11 -6.77 -10.73
CA ALA A 86 -11.36 -7.14 -11.42
C ALA A 86 -12.19 -5.92 -11.84
N LYS A 87 -12.00 -4.76 -11.21
CA LYS A 87 -12.64 -3.50 -11.60
C LYS A 87 -11.69 -2.59 -12.34
N GLY A 88 -11.49 -2.91 -13.62
CA GLY A 88 -11.32 -1.96 -14.73
C GLY A 88 -10.19 -0.93 -14.71
N THR A 89 -9.99 -0.13 -13.66
CA THR A 89 -9.01 0.98 -13.63
C THR A 89 -8.92 1.69 -12.27
N MET A 90 -9.35 1.08 -11.15
CA MET A 90 -9.23 1.77 -9.86
C MET A 90 -7.88 1.42 -9.21
N PRO A 91 -6.93 2.36 -9.13
CA PRO A 91 -5.68 2.10 -8.41
C PRO A 91 -5.99 1.78 -6.95
N VAL A 92 -5.14 0.97 -6.33
CA VAL A 92 -5.18 0.75 -4.87
C VAL A 92 -4.78 2.07 -4.24
N SER A 93 -5.65 2.62 -3.39
CA SER A 93 -5.33 3.82 -2.61
C SER A 93 -5.01 3.46 -1.17
N VAL A 94 -3.99 4.09 -0.62
CA VAL A 94 -3.54 3.90 0.76
C VAL A 94 -3.43 5.25 1.43
N THR A 95 -3.95 5.36 2.65
CA THR A 95 -3.82 6.56 3.48
C THR A 95 -3.05 6.24 4.75
N TYR A 96 -2.45 7.25 5.37
CA TYR A 96 -1.61 7.11 6.55
C TYR A 96 -2.10 8.07 7.63
N ASP A 97 -1.98 7.68 8.89
CA ASP A 97 -2.24 8.56 10.04
C ASP A 97 -1.08 9.55 10.31
N ALA A 98 0.14 9.19 9.92
CA ALA A 98 1.31 10.06 9.89
C ALA A 98 2.24 9.70 8.71
N VAL A 99 3.02 10.67 8.24
CA VAL A 99 3.86 10.51 7.04
C VAL A 99 5.34 10.88 7.22
N ALA A 100 5.71 11.58 8.31
CA ALA A 100 7.04 12.17 8.45
C ALA A 100 8.18 11.14 8.50
N SER A 101 7.92 9.96 9.07
CA SER A 101 8.89 8.88 9.25
C SER A 101 8.45 7.60 8.52
N ILE A 102 7.49 7.72 7.60
CA ILE A 102 6.97 6.60 6.83
C ILE A 102 7.53 6.65 5.42
N THR A 103 8.17 5.56 5.01
CA THR A 103 8.60 5.38 3.64
C THR A 103 7.97 4.14 3.02
N VAL A 104 7.69 4.22 1.72
CA VAL A 104 6.86 3.25 1.02
C VAL A 104 7.47 2.87 -0.32
N ALA A 105 7.32 1.59 -0.68
CA ALA A 105 7.71 1.07 -1.98
C ALA A 105 6.70 0.00 -2.43
N VAL A 106 6.28 0.07 -3.69
CA VAL A 106 5.46 -0.98 -4.30
C VAL A 106 6.38 -2.00 -4.96
N ILE A 107 6.22 -3.27 -4.62
CA ILE A 107 7.09 -4.36 -5.08
C ILE A 107 6.23 -5.40 -5.79
N LYS A 108 6.79 -5.97 -6.87
CA LYS A 108 6.18 -7.07 -7.61
C LYS A 108 7.11 -8.28 -7.65
N VAL A 109 6.56 -9.44 -7.28
CA VAL A 109 7.22 -10.75 -7.40
C VAL A 109 6.65 -11.55 -8.57
#